data_AF-A0A813Z6D6-F1
#
_entry.id   AF-A0A813Z6D6-F1
#
_cell.length_a   1.000
_cell.length_b   1.000
_cell.length_c   1.000
_cell.angle_alpha   90.00
_cell.angle_beta   90.00
_cell.angle_gamma   90.00
#
_symmetry.space_group_name_H-M   'P 1'
#
loop_
_entity.id
_entity.type
_entity.pdbx_description
1 polymer ?
#
loop_
_entity_poly.entity_id
_entity_poly.type
_entity_poly.pdbx_seq_one_letter_code
_entity_poly.pdbx_strand_id
1 'polypeptide(L)'
;SRGNCIVREYDRLVGETLLPDLAANDKYEFSVGQDADVVYKENITLVSSRAFNETLRSGGKEVEERTQSSHTVSLLLKNFKKNRSVKVEYRQEVYARSVKLTSNGNGGFVQDGSTIKALIILLANEEKVFSYQLETIN
;
A
#
# COMPACT_ATOMS: atom_id res chain seq x y z
N SER A 1 -4.55 -7.26 -8.75
CA SER A 1 -3.44 -7.63 -7.86
C SER A 1 -3.91 -7.66 -6.42
N ARG A 2 -3.66 -8.77 -5.70
CA ARG A 2 -3.87 -8.87 -4.23
C ARG A 2 -2.58 -8.51 -3.49
N GLY A 3 -2.53 -8.62 -2.17
CA GLY A 3 -1.32 -8.36 -1.39
C GLY A 3 -1.53 -8.50 0.10
N ASN A 4 -0.58 -8.01 0.90
CA ASN A 4 -0.67 -7.96 2.35
C ASN A 4 -0.17 -6.60 2.85
N CYS A 5 -0.83 -6.05 3.86
CA CYS A 5 -0.39 -4.85 4.57
C CYS A 5 -0.19 -5.20 6.05
N ILE A 6 1.03 -4.96 6.55
CA ILE A 6 1.46 -5.23 7.91
C ILE A 6 1.91 -3.92 8.54
N VAL A 7 1.48 -3.70 9.79
CA VAL A 7 1.92 -2.56 10.59
C VAL A 7 2.40 -3.02 11.95
N ARG A 8 3.55 -2.50 12.37
CA ARG A 8 4.15 -2.76 13.68
C ARG A 8 4.41 -1.48 14.45
N GLU A 9 4.18 -1.53 15.76
CA GLU A 9 4.68 -0.53 16.71
C GLU A 9 5.91 -1.16 17.40
N TYR A 10 7.12 -0.72 17.02
CA TYR A 10 8.36 -1.44 17.36
C TYR A 10 8.28 -2.94 16.96
N ASP A 11 8.43 -3.85 17.91
CA ASP A 11 8.40 -5.30 17.69
C ASP A 11 6.99 -5.92 17.77
N ARG A 12 5.98 -5.10 18.10
CA ARG A 12 4.60 -5.57 18.27
C ARG A 12 3.83 -5.42 16.97
N LEU A 13 3.28 -6.53 16.47
CA LEU A 13 2.29 -6.52 15.38
C LEU A 13 1.00 -5.85 15.88
N VAL A 14 0.58 -4.77 15.22
CA VAL A 14 -0.60 -3.98 15.59
C VAL A 14 -1.67 -3.96 14.50
N GLY A 15 -1.34 -4.44 13.29
CA GLY A 15 -2.31 -4.63 12.22
C GLY A 15 -1.75 -5.52 11.12
N GLU A 16 -2.61 -6.37 10.58
CA GLU A 16 -2.35 -7.17 9.40
C GLU A 16 -3.65 -7.32 8.62
N THR A 17 -3.60 -7.11 7.31
CA THR A 17 -4.76 -7.30 6.44
C THR A 17 -4.34 -7.69 5.04
N LEU A 18 -5.16 -8.51 4.39
CA LEU A 18 -4.98 -8.84 2.98
C LEU A 18 -5.47 -7.67 2.13
N LEU A 19 -4.64 -7.24 1.18
CA LEU A 19 -5.06 -6.24 0.21
C LEU A 19 -6.12 -6.86 -0.70
N PRO A 20 -7.26 -6.17 -0.89
CA PRO A 20 -8.26 -6.60 -1.85
C PRO A 20 -7.68 -6.59 -3.26
N ASP A 21 -8.35 -7.25 -4.20
CA ASP A 21 -7.90 -7.23 -5.58
C ASP A 21 -8.00 -5.81 -6.15
N LEU A 22 -6.86 -5.14 -6.27
CA LEU A 22 -6.74 -3.76 -6.73
C LEU A 22 -7.30 -3.54 -8.14
N ALA A 23 -7.44 -4.60 -8.94
CA ALA A 23 -8.01 -4.53 -10.28
C ALA A 23 -9.55 -4.62 -10.30
N ALA A 24 -10.20 -4.99 -9.19
CA ALA A 24 -11.63 -5.31 -9.18
C ALA A 24 -12.57 -4.16 -8.79
N ASN A 25 -12.08 -3.07 -8.18
CA ASN A 25 -12.88 -1.88 -7.87
C ASN A 25 -12.04 -0.59 -7.93
N ASP A 26 -12.71 0.53 -8.19
CA ASP A 26 -12.06 1.85 -8.33
C ASP A 26 -11.55 2.44 -7.01
N LYS A 27 -12.12 2.02 -5.87
CA LYS A 27 -11.73 2.49 -4.54
C LYS A 27 -11.93 1.40 -3.49
N TYR A 28 -10.95 1.29 -2.60
CA TYR A 28 -10.96 0.40 -1.47
C TYR A 28 -10.60 1.16 -0.19
N GLU A 29 -11.45 1.05 0.82
CA GLU A 29 -11.15 1.53 2.17
C GLU A 29 -11.19 0.35 3.11
N PHE A 30 -10.11 0.14 3.86
CA PHE A 30 -10.03 -0.95 4.82
C PHE A 30 -9.23 -0.55 6.05
N SER A 31 -9.58 -1.13 7.19
CA SER A 31 -8.79 -1.00 8.41
C SER A 31 -7.69 -2.06 8.40
N VAL A 32 -6.46 -1.65 8.69
CA VAL A 32 -5.32 -2.56 8.82
C VAL A 32 -5.23 -3.10 10.24
N GLY A 33 -5.63 -2.29 11.23
CA GLY A 33 -5.68 -2.67 12.63
C GLY A 33 -6.11 -1.51 13.52
N GLN A 34 -6.62 -1.87 14.70
CA GLN A 34 -6.98 -0.94 15.76
C GLN A 34 -6.57 -1.52 17.10
N ASP A 35 -5.79 -0.76 17.86
CA ASP A 35 -5.54 -0.99 19.28
C ASP A 35 -6.16 0.16 20.10
N ALA A 36 -6.26 0.01 21.42
CA ALA A 36 -6.73 1.05 22.32
C ALA A 36 -5.89 2.34 22.21
N ASP A 37 -4.62 2.20 21.83
CA ASP A 37 -3.65 3.28 21.81
C ASP A 37 -3.37 3.84 20.40
N VAL A 38 -3.60 3.07 19.33
CA VAL A 38 -3.24 3.49 17.96
C VAL A 38 -4.23 2.94 16.93
N VAL A 39 -4.64 3.77 15.97
CA VAL A 39 -5.51 3.38 14.85
C VAL A 39 -4.77 3.49 13.51
N TYR A 40 -4.98 2.47 12.67
CA TYR A 40 -4.41 2.34 11.34
C TYR A 40 -5.52 2.11 10.31
N LYS A 41 -5.73 3.07 9.40
CA LYS A 41 -6.68 2.94 8.29
C LYS A 41 -5.98 3.21 6.96
N GLU A 42 -6.25 2.38 5.97
CA GLU A 42 -5.68 2.50 4.64
C GLU A 42 -6.80 2.66 3.60
N ASN A 43 -6.57 3.56 2.66
CA ASN A 43 -7.45 3.79 1.53
C ASN A 43 -6.63 3.71 0.25
N ILE A 44 -7.01 2.81 -0.65
CA ILE A 44 -6.38 2.64 -1.96
C ILE A 44 -7.40 3.05 -3.01
N THR A 45 -7.02 4.02 -3.84
CA THR A 45 -7.85 4.52 -4.94
C THR A 45 -7.15 4.22 -6.27
N LEU A 46 -7.83 3.53 -7.18
CA LEU A 46 -7.41 3.37 -8.56
C LEU A 46 -7.54 4.72 -9.27
N VAL A 47 -6.44 5.21 -9.82
CA VAL A 47 -6.40 6.49 -10.55
C VAL A 47 -6.62 6.26 -12.03
N SER A 48 -6.00 5.21 -12.58
CA SER A 48 -6.14 4.85 -13.98
C SER A 48 -5.80 3.39 -14.22
N SER A 49 -6.35 2.81 -15.28
CA SER A 49 -6.06 1.47 -15.75
C SER A 49 -5.97 1.47 -17.27
N ARG A 50 -4.97 0.76 -17.81
CA ARG A 50 -4.77 0.59 -19.25
C ARG A 50 -4.44 -0.86 -19.55
N ALA A 51 -5.27 -1.49 -20.38
CA ALA A 51 -4.97 -2.77 -20.98
C ALA A 51 -4.08 -2.61 -22.23
N PHE A 52 -3.13 -3.52 -22.41
CA PHE A 52 -2.32 -3.60 -23.61
C PHE A 52 -1.97 -5.05 -23.93
N ASN A 53 -1.87 -5.34 -25.24
CA ASN A 53 -1.53 -6.65 -25.74
C ASN A 53 -0.01 -6.80 -25.86
N GLU A 54 0.55 -7.85 -25.26
CA GLU A 54 1.95 -8.21 -25.41
C GLU A 54 2.06 -9.51 -26.21
N THR A 55 2.85 -9.47 -27.29
CA THR A 55 3.13 -10.67 -28.09
C THR A 55 4.34 -11.38 -27.51
N LEU A 56 4.14 -12.55 -26.92
CA LEU A 56 5.23 -13.41 -26.46
C LEU A 56 5.96 -13.97 -27.70
N ARG A 57 7.13 -13.41 -28.04
CA ARG A 57 7.93 -13.95 -29.14
C ARG A 57 8.61 -15.25 -28.72
N SER A 58 7.99 -16.38 -29.07
CA SER A 58 8.67 -17.50 -29.74
C SER A 58 7.63 -18.46 -30.37
N GLY A 59 7.38 -18.29 -31.67
CA GLY A 59 6.80 -19.37 -32.50
C GLY A 59 5.28 -19.58 -32.55
N GLY A 60 4.44 -18.83 -31.82
CA GLY A 60 2.98 -19.07 -31.82
C GLY A 60 2.14 -17.83 -31.53
N LYS A 61 0.91 -17.79 -32.06
CA LYS A 61 -0.06 -16.68 -32.06
C LYS A 61 -0.67 -16.38 -30.67
N GLU A 62 0.10 -16.40 -29.61
CA GLU A 62 -0.40 -16.10 -28.27
C GLU A 62 -0.16 -14.62 -27.95
N VAL A 63 -1.27 -13.90 -27.77
CA VAL A 63 -1.31 -12.54 -27.28
C VAL A 63 -1.76 -12.61 -25.82
N GLU A 64 -0.92 -12.14 -24.91
CA GLU A 64 -1.28 -11.99 -23.50
C GLU A 64 -1.76 -10.55 -23.30
N GLU A 65 -3.00 -10.38 -22.83
CA GLU A 65 -3.50 -9.08 -22.40
C GLU A 65 -2.95 -8.77 -21.01
N ARG A 66 -2.29 -7.62 -20.87
CA ARG A 66 -1.78 -7.12 -19.60
C ARG A 66 -2.48 -5.85 -19.19
N THR A 67 -2.61 -5.65 -17.89
CA THR A 67 -3.21 -4.44 -17.34
C THR A 67 -2.21 -3.67 -16.49
N GLN A 68 -1.90 -2.44 -16.90
CA GLN A 68 -1.17 -1.49 -16.08
C GLN A 68 -2.16 -0.59 -15.34
N SER A 69 -2.04 -0.53 -14.02
CA SER A 69 -2.91 0.25 -13.15
C SER A 69 -2.10 1.20 -12.27
N SER A 70 -2.53 2.45 -12.14
CA SER A 70 -1.95 3.44 -11.24
C SER A 70 -2.86 3.67 -10.04
N HIS A 71 -2.29 3.71 -8.84
CA HIS A 71 -3.03 3.79 -7.58
C HIS A 71 -2.46 4.89 -6.70
N THR A 72 -3.35 5.56 -5.96
CA THR A 72 -3.00 6.41 -4.82
C THR A 72 -3.35 5.66 -3.55
N VAL A 73 -2.37 5.51 -2.65
CA VAL A 73 -2.56 4.91 -1.33
C VAL A 73 -2.49 6.01 -0.29
N SER A 74 -3.49 6.07 0.60
CA SER A 74 -3.58 6.98 1.73
C SER A 74 -3.62 6.17 3.03
N LEU A 75 -2.67 6.40 3.91
CA LEU A 75 -2.55 5.78 5.23
C LEU A 75 -2.86 6.83 6.30
N LEU A 76 -3.99 6.68 6.99
CA LEU A 76 -4.33 7.44 8.19
C LEU A 76 -3.77 6.73 9.42
N LEU A 77 -2.95 7.45 10.18
CA LEU A 77 -2.38 7.00 11.43
C LEU A 77 -2.81 7.94 12.56
N LYS A 78 -3.21 7.36 13.68
CA LYS A 78 -3.62 8.11 14.87
C LYS A 78 -3.05 7.52 16.13
N ASN A 79 -2.25 8.30 16.86
CA ASN A 79 -1.70 7.95 18.17
C ASN A 79 -2.56 8.57 19.28
N PHE A 80 -3.19 7.75 20.12
CA PHE A 80 -3.98 8.19 21.28
C PHE A 80 -3.17 8.29 22.57
N LYS A 81 -1.88 7.92 22.57
CA LYS A 81 -1.04 8.01 23.76
C LYS A 81 -0.79 9.47 24.09
N LYS A 82 -1.11 9.87 25.33
CA LYS A 82 -1.09 11.27 25.75
C LYS A 82 0.30 11.87 25.96
N ASN A 83 1.29 11.03 26.31
CA ASN A 83 2.58 11.51 26.82
C ASN A 83 3.79 10.94 26.08
N ARG A 84 3.60 10.16 24.99
CA ARG A 84 4.71 9.59 24.23
C ARG A 84 4.41 9.47 22.76
N SER A 85 5.46 9.58 21.95
CA SER A 85 5.43 9.25 20.53
C SER A 85 5.38 7.74 20.32
N VAL A 86 4.94 7.35 19.14
CA VAL A 86 4.98 5.96 18.66
C VAL A 86 5.78 5.89 17.37
N LYS A 87 6.56 4.83 17.23
CA LYS A 87 7.30 4.49 16.03
C LYS A 87 6.57 3.38 15.30
N VAL A 88 6.14 3.68 14.09
CA VAL A 88 5.35 2.79 13.23
C VAL A 88 6.21 2.30 12.09
N GLU A 89 6.32 0.98 11.98
CA GLU A 89 6.90 0.30 10.82
C GLU A 89 5.76 -0.14 9.92
N TYR A 90 5.68 0.47 8.74
CA TYR A 90 4.69 0.16 7.73
C TYR A 90 5.32 -0.70 6.64
N ARG A 91 4.62 -1.78 6.25
CA ARG A 91 5.01 -2.64 5.14
C ARG A 91 3.78 -3.07 4.35
N GLN A 92 3.73 -2.71 3.08
CA GLN A 92 2.72 -3.19 2.14
C GLN A 92 3.39 -3.99 1.03
N GLU A 93 2.99 -5.24 0.85
CA GLU A 93 3.44 -6.13 -0.20
C GLU A 93 2.34 -6.31 -1.24
N VAL A 94 2.65 -6.04 -2.51
CA VAL A 94 1.69 -6.09 -3.61
C VAL A 94 2.02 -7.28 -4.52
N TYR A 95 1.10 -8.23 -4.64
CA TYR A 95 1.23 -9.40 -5.51
C TYR A 95 0.80 -9.03 -6.93
N ALA A 96 1.71 -8.36 -7.64
CA ALA A 96 1.63 -8.05 -9.06
C ALA A 96 2.90 -8.53 -9.77
N ARG A 97 2.84 -8.67 -11.10
CA ARG A 97 4.01 -9.04 -11.91
C ARG A 97 5.10 -7.98 -11.86
N SER A 98 4.69 -6.71 -11.79
CA SER A 98 5.57 -5.58 -11.53
C SER A 98 4.88 -4.57 -10.62
N VAL A 99 5.66 -3.94 -9.75
CA VAL A 99 5.24 -2.86 -8.86
C VAL A 99 6.26 -1.73 -9.01
N LYS A 100 5.80 -0.49 -9.07
CA LYS A 100 6.67 0.68 -9.14
C LYS A 100 6.11 1.81 -8.29
N LEU A 101 6.85 2.25 -7.28
CA LEU A 101 6.58 3.47 -6.54
C LEU A 101 6.83 4.66 -7.46
N THR A 102 5.80 5.44 -7.73
CA THR A 102 5.86 6.61 -8.63
C THR A 102 5.91 7.92 -7.87
N SER A 103 5.45 7.94 -6.61
CA SER A 103 5.58 9.08 -5.70
C SER A 103 5.69 8.62 -4.27
N ASN A 104 6.70 9.14 -3.56
CA ASN A 104 7.00 8.78 -2.17
C ASN A 104 6.20 9.63 -1.15
N GLY A 105 5.45 10.63 -1.65
CA GLY A 105 4.66 11.59 -0.87
C GLY A 105 5.34 12.11 0.40
N ASN A 106 4.58 12.21 1.49
CA ASN A 106 5.00 12.84 2.75
C ASN A 106 5.40 11.85 3.86
N GLY A 107 5.34 10.53 3.60
CA GLY A 107 5.63 9.49 4.59
C GLY A 107 7.02 8.87 4.53
N GLY A 108 7.87 9.33 3.60
CA GLY A 108 9.20 8.74 3.41
C GLY A 108 9.14 7.30 2.92
N PHE A 109 8.14 6.99 2.08
CA PHE A 109 7.95 5.64 1.53
C PHE A 109 9.10 5.26 0.61
N VAL A 110 9.56 4.02 0.74
CA VAL A 110 10.61 3.41 -0.09
C VAL A 110 10.12 2.08 -0.64
N GLN A 111 10.60 1.74 -1.83
CA GLN A 111 10.30 0.47 -2.47
C GLN A 111 11.48 -0.50 -2.34
N ASP A 112 11.16 -1.76 -2.04
CA ASP A 112 12.07 -2.90 -2.04
C ASP A 112 11.37 -4.09 -2.72
N GLY A 113 11.70 -4.34 -3.99
CA GLY A 113 10.99 -5.31 -4.82
C GLY A 113 9.51 -4.95 -4.98
N SER A 114 8.61 -5.88 -4.63
CA SER A 114 7.15 -5.68 -4.61
C SER A 114 6.62 -5.05 -3.32
N THR A 115 7.51 -4.67 -2.41
CA THR A 115 7.15 -4.17 -1.08
C THR A 115 7.39 -2.67 -0.96
N ILE A 116 6.39 -1.94 -0.49
CA ILE A 116 6.49 -0.53 -0.08
C ILE A 116 6.64 -0.49 1.45
N LYS A 117 7.61 0.27 1.94
CA LYS A 117 7.96 0.36 3.36
C LYS A 117 8.04 1.81 3.79
N ALA A 118 7.70 2.09 5.04
CA ALA A 118 7.96 3.39 5.66
C ALA A 118 8.20 3.24 7.16
N LEU A 119 8.98 4.19 7.70
CA LEU A 119 9.20 4.33 9.12
C LEU A 119 8.67 5.69 9.58
N ILE A 120 7.57 5.66 10.33
CA ILE A 120 6.82 6.87 10.67
C ILE A 120 6.86 7.08 12.18
N ILE A 121 7.13 8.30 12.60
CA ILE A 121 7.04 8.71 14.01
C ILE A 121 5.81 9.61 14.15
N LEU A 122 4.89 9.21 15.04
CA LEU A 122 3.74 10.02 15.43
C LEU A 122 3.95 10.52 16.85
N LEU A 123 3.79 11.82 17.05
CA LEU A 123 3.79 12.45 18.36
C LEU A 123 2.55 12.05 19.17
N ALA A 124 2.59 12.37 20.46
CA ALA A 124 1.46 12.13 21.36
C ALA A 124 0.19 12.84 20.87
N ASN A 125 -0.95 12.15 20.89
CA ASN A 125 -2.25 12.64 20.40
C ASN A 125 -2.24 13.12 18.92
N GLU A 126 -1.24 12.71 18.13
CA GLU A 126 -1.14 13.13 16.73
C GLU A 126 -1.99 12.25 15.81
N GLU A 127 -2.67 12.88 14.87
CA GLU A 127 -3.35 12.26 13.74
C GLU A 127 -2.75 12.81 12.44
N LYS A 128 -2.30 11.92 11.55
CA LYS A 128 -1.72 12.31 10.27
C LYS A 128 -2.13 11.36 9.17
N VAL A 129 -2.28 11.91 7.97
CA VAL A 129 -2.46 11.18 6.73
C VAL A 129 -1.16 11.21 5.95
N PHE A 130 -0.71 10.03 5.56
CA PHE A 130 0.42 9.83 4.66
C PHE A 130 -0.09 9.31 3.34
N SER A 131 0.54 9.68 2.24
CA SER A 131 0.14 9.18 0.93
C SER A 131 1.34 8.84 0.06
N TYR A 132 1.16 7.89 -0.84
CA TYR A 132 2.11 7.57 -1.91
C TYR A 132 1.36 7.06 -3.14
N GLN A 133 2.05 6.98 -4.26
CA GLN A 133 1.49 6.47 -5.51
C GLN A 133 2.32 5.31 -6.04
N LEU A 134 1.64 4.31 -6.58
CA LEU A 134 2.27 3.13 -7.17
C LEU A 134 1.59 2.75 -8.48
N GLU A 135 2.37 2.17 -9.39
CA GLU A 135 1.89 1.48 -10.58
C GLU A 135 2.08 -0.03 -10.42
N THR A 136 1.10 -0.80 -10.89
CA THR A 136 1.20 -2.26 -10.98
C THR A 136 0.97 -2.74 -12.40
N ILE A 137 1.67 -3.79 -12.80
CA ILE A 137 1.36 -4.56 -14.01
C ILE A 137 0.89 -5.94 -13.57
N ASN A 138 -0.31 -6.33 -14.00
CA ASN A 138 -0.85 -7.68 -13.86
C ASN A 138 -0.81 -8.38 -15.22
#